data_AF-A0AA86W008-F1
#
_entry.id   AF-A0AA86W008-F1
#
_cell.length_a   1.000
_cell.length_b   1.000
_cell.length_c   1.000
_cell.angle_alpha   90.00
_cell.angle_beta   90.00
_cell.angle_gamma   90.00
#
_symmetry.space_group_name_H-M   'P 1'
#
loop_
_entity.id
_entity.type
_entity.pdbx_description
1 polymer ?
#
loop_
_entity_poly.entity_id
_entity_poly.type
_entity_poly.pdbx_seq_one_letter_code
_entity_poly.pdbx_strand_id
1 'polypeptide(L)'
;MLIWLILYTANSVVVCFSALVPNFIVGNSMVAGVIGSFLLFSGYFVSKHEIPSYWIFMHYISPFKYPFEGFLINEFSYSKKCFEYLFGACVVRGEDILKEAELGGETSRWKNVGLMMGFILVSRFISYAILRYRCSQGVILKA
;
A
#
# COMPACT_ATOMS: atom_id res chain seq x y z
N MET A 1 2.95 -8.67 -13.65
CA MET A 1 1.85 -9.21 -12.79
C MET A 1 1.64 -8.39 -11.53
N LEU A 2 2.71 -7.99 -10.83
CA LEU A 2 2.63 -7.15 -9.61
C LEU A 2 1.87 -5.82 -9.83
N ILE A 3 2.08 -5.15 -10.98
CA ILE A 3 1.37 -3.91 -11.34
C ILE A 3 -0.16 -4.09 -11.37
N TRP A 4 -0.67 -5.19 -11.93
CA TRP A 4 -2.10 -5.47 -11.98
C TRP A 4 -2.69 -5.66 -10.57
N LEU A 5 -1.96 -6.31 -9.67
CA LEU A 5 -2.38 -6.48 -8.28
C LEU A 5 -2.45 -5.15 -7.54
N ILE A 6 -1.49 -4.25 -7.79
CA ILE A 6 -1.48 -2.89 -7.23
C ILE A 6 -2.69 -2.11 -7.71
N LEU A 7 -2.95 -2.11 -9.03
CA LEU A 7 -4.11 -1.42 -9.61
C LEU A 7 -5.42 -1.94 -9.03
N TYR A 8 -5.55 -3.26 -8.87
CA TYR A 8 -6.74 -3.86 -8.29
C TYR A 8 -6.91 -3.52 -6.80
N THR A 9 -5.82 -3.45 -6.04
CA THR A 9 -5.81 -3.02 -4.63
C THR A 9 -6.25 -1.57 -4.53
N ALA A 10 -5.62 -0.67 -5.29
CA ALA A 10 -5.95 0.76 -5.32
C ALA A 10 -7.42 0.99 -5.67
N ASN A 11 -7.93 0.33 -6.71
CA ASN A 11 -9.33 0.42 -7.10
C ASN A 11 -10.27 -0.05 -5.98
N SER A 12 -9.94 -1.16 -5.30
CA SER A 12 -10.80 -1.70 -4.23
C SER A 12 -10.84 -0.79 -3.00
N VAL A 13 -9.70 -0.18 -2.63
CA VAL A 13 -9.62 0.79 -1.53
C VAL A 13 -10.39 2.07 -1.85
N VAL A 14 -10.22 2.63 -3.06
CA VAL A 14 -10.95 3.84 -3.49
C VAL A 14 -12.46 3.60 -3.48
N VAL A 15 -12.93 2.46 -3.99
CA VAL A 15 -14.36 2.10 -3.96
C VAL A 15 -14.89 2.00 -2.53
N CYS A 16 -14.10 1.47 -1.60
CA CYS A 16 -14.48 1.39 -0.19
C CYS A 16 -14.69 2.76 0.44
N PHE A 17 -13.76 3.69 0.25
CA PHE A 17 -13.90 5.05 0.75
C PHE A 17 -15.02 5.82 0.06
N SER A 18 -15.22 5.62 -1.24
CA SER A 18 -16.33 6.21 -2.00
C SER A 18 -17.69 5.67 -1.56
N ALA A 19 -17.79 4.41 -1.13
CA ALA A 19 -19.06 3.84 -0.64
C ALA A 19 -19.50 4.44 0.72
N LEU A 20 -18.54 4.87 1.55
CA LEU A 20 -18.79 5.49 2.85
C LEU A 20 -19.43 6.87 2.74
N VAL A 21 -19.12 7.61 1.68
CA VAL A 21 -19.62 8.98 1.50
C VAL A 21 -20.94 9.00 0.72
N PRO A 22 -21.84 9.94 1.04
CA PRO A 22 -23.06 10.14 0.26
C PRO A 22 -22.86 11.03 -0.97
N ASN A 23 -21.82 11.90 -0.97
CA ASN A 23 -21.60 12.92 -1.99
C ASN A 23 -20.24 12.74 -2.69
N PHE A 24 -20.25 12.85 -4.02
CA PHE A 24 -19.05 12.70 -4.86
C PHE A 24 -17.97 13.75 -4.54
N ILE A 25 -18.35 15.02 -4.33
CA ILE A 25 -17.41 16.12 -4.08
C ILE A 25 -16.62 15.86 -2.79
N VAL A 26 -17.33 15.54 -1.70
CA VAL A 26 -16.73 15.20 -0.40
C VAL A 26 -15.91 13.91 -0.50
N GLY A 27 -16.40 12.93 -1.25
CA GLY A 27 -15.69 11.69 -1.53
C GLY A 27 -14.32 11.90 -2.16
N ASN A 28 -14.26 12.70 -3.21
CA ASN A 28 -13.01 12.93 -3.93
C ASN A 28 -11.96 13.63 -3.04
N SER A 29 -12.35 14.66 -2.28
CA SER A 29 -11.46 15.34 -1.36
C SER A 29 -10.97 14.43 -0.22
N MET A 30 -11.88 13.62 0.35
CA MET A 30 -11.53 12.67 1.41
C MET A 30 -10.57 11.59 0.92
N VAL A 31 -10.87 10.97 -0.24
CA VAL A 31 -10.00 9.95 -0.85
C VAL A 31 -8.62 10.51 -1.15
N ALA A 32 -8.53 11.72 -1.69
CA ALA A 32 -7.24 12.36 -1.97
C ALA A 32 -6.41 12.56 -0.68
N GLY A 33 -7.03 13.06 0.39
CA GLY A 33 -6.35 13.24 1.68
C GLY A 33 -5.89 11.92 2.30
N VAL A 34 -6.73 10.88 2.23
CA VAL A 34 -6.41 9.54 2.74
C VAL A 34 -5.28 8.90 1.94
N ILE A 35 -5.33 8.96 0.61
CA ILE A 35 -4.26 8.44 -0.26
C ILE A 35 -2.94 9.17 0.02
N GLY A 36 -2.96 10.51 0.10
CA GLY A 36 -1.76 11.29 0.41
C GLY A 36 -1.17 10.90 1.75
N SER A 37 -2.01 10.72 2.78
CA SER A 37 -1.58 10.28 4.11
C SER A 37 -0.95 8.89 4.06
N PHE A 38 -1.59 7.92 3.40
CA PHE A 38 -1.04 6.57 3.29
C PHE A 38 0.25 6.51 2.46
N LEU A 39 0.41 7.39 1.48
CA LEU A 39 1.64 7.51 0.71
C LEU A 39 2.80 8.02 1.57
N LEU A 40 2.56 9.02 2.42
CA LEU A 40 3.58 9.54 3.34
C LEU A 40 4.13 8.45 4.27
N PHE A 41 3.24 7.64 4.85
CA PHE A 41 3.62 6.56 5.76
C PHE A 41 3.95 5.23 5.05
N SER A 42 4.05 5.19 3.72
CA SER A 42 4.34 3.95 2.99
C SER A 42 5.77 3.44 3.16
N GLY A 43 6.67 4.22 3.75
CA GLY A 43 8.11 3.93 3.86
C GLY A 43 8.97 4.62 2.79
N TYR A 44 8.35 5.25 1.77
CA TYR A 44 9.08 6.01 0.75
C TYR A 44 9.46 7.44 1.21
N PHE A 45 8.49 8.21 1.69
CA PHE A 45 8.74 9.60 2.14
C PHE A 45 9.28 9.66 3.57
N VAL A 46 8.66 8.91 4.48
CA VAL A 46 9.11 8.78 5.86
C VAL A 46 9.61 7.36 6.08
N SER A 47 10.89 7.23 6.41
CA SER A 47 11.50 5.93 6.72
C SER A 47 10.87 5.37 8.00
N LYS A 48 10.71 4.04 8.05
CA LYS A 48 10.12 3.33 9.19
C LYS A 48 10.81 3.68 10.53
N HIS A 49 12.12 3.90 10.50
CA HIS A 49 12.92 4.20 11.70
C HIS A 49 12.66 5.60 12.27
N GLU A 50 12.21 6.54 11.44
CA GLU A 50 11.90 7.92 11.82
C GLU A 50 10.48 8.04 12.40
N ILE A 51 9.63 7.02 12.24
CA ILE A 51 8.24 7.03 12.72
C ILE A 51 8.21 6.72 14.23
N PRO A 52 7.60 7.56 15.07
CA PRO A 52 7.46 7.28 16.49
C PRO A 52 6.74 5.95 16.75
N SER A 53 7.17 5.18 17.75
CA SER A 53 6.65 3.82 18.00
C SER A 53 5.13 3.77 18.23
N TYR A 54 4.54 4.82 18.79
CA TYR A 54 3.08 4.91 18.98
C TYR A 54 2.31 5.13 17.67
N TRP A 55 2.98 5.59 16.61
CA TRP A 55 2.38 5.91 15.30
C TRP A 55 2.74 4.91 14.19
N ILE A 56 3.56 3.90 14.51
CA ILE A 56 4.00 2.88 13.56
C ILE A 56 2.84 2.10 12.93
N PHE A 57 1.69 2.02 13.60
CA PHE A 57 0.52 1.31 13.07
C PHE A 57 0.01 1.90 11.73
N MET A 58 0.19 3.22 11.52
CA MET A 58 -0.18 3.87 10.26
C MET A 58 0.68 3.42 9.08
N HIS A 59 1.93 3.04 9.37
CA HIS A 59 2.79 2.42 8.36
C HIS A 59 2.24 1.05 7.95
N TYR A 60 1.83 0.22 8.91
CA TYR A 60 1.30 -1.13 8.61
C TYR A 60 -0.09 -1.15 7.99
N ILE A 61 -0.94 -0.16 8.31
CA ILE A 61 -2.29 -0.05 7.73
C ILE A 61 -2.27 0.51 6.30
N SER A 62 -1.18 1.17 5.91
CA SER A 62 -1.05 1.78 4.59
C SER A 62 -1.10 0.70 3.49
N PRO A 63 -2.10 0.73 2.59
CA PRO A 63 -2.15 -0.19 1.46
C PRO A 63 -1.05 0.10 0.43
N PHE A 64 -0.36 1.25 0.51
CA PHE A 64 0.74 1.63 -0.38
C PHE A 64 2.10 1.04 0.01
N LYS A 65 2.27 0.65 1.29
CA LYS A 65 3.49 0.01 1.79
C LYS A 65 3.83 -1.25 0.98
N TYR A 66 2.90 -2.19 0.87
CA TYR A 66 3.14 -3.50 0.24
C TYR A 66 3.44 -3.44 -1.27
N PRO A 67 2.74 -2.61 -2.08
CA PRO A 67 3.14 -2.26 -3.43
C PRO A 67 4.57 -1.73 -3.54
N PHE A 68 4.93 -0.79 -2.66
CA PHE A 68 6.23 -0.15 -2.68
C PHE A 68 7.35 -1.16 -2.39
N GLU A 69 7.19 -1.96 -1.33
CA GLU A 69 8.11 -3.06 -1.00
C GLU A 69 8.19 -4.08 -2.13
N GLY A 70 7.07 -4.39 -2.79
CA GLY A 70 7.02 -5.28 -3.95
C GLY A 70 7.85 -4.76 -5.14
N PHE A 71 7.81 -3.44 -5.40
CA PHE A 71 8.65 -2.83 -6.43
C PHE A 71 10.14 -2.85 -6.05
N LEU A 72 10.47 -2.55 -4.80
CA LEU A 72 11.85 -2.64 -4.31
C LEU A 72 12.40 -4.05 -4.52
N ILE A 73 11.66 -5.08 -4.09
CA ILE A 73 12.13 -6.46 -4.23
C ILE A 73 12.21 -6.85 -5.72
N ASN A 74 11.28 -6.42 -6.57
CA ASN A 74 11.31 -6.71 -7.99
C ASN A 74 12.56 -6.13 -8.68
N GLU A 75 12.94 -4.90 -8.33
CA GLU A 75 14.07 -4.20 -8.96
C GLU A 75 15.42 -4.64 -8.38
N PHE A 76 15.54 -4.66 -7.04
CA PHE A 76 16.83 -4.80 -6.38
C PHE A 76 17.25 -6.24 -6.12
N SER A 77 16.34 -7.21 -6.16
CA SER A 77 16.65 -8.57 -5.70
C SER A 77 17.43 -9.42 -6.70
N TYR A 78 17.52 -8.99 -7.97
CA TYR A 78 18.35 -9.64 -9.00
C TYR A 78 19.38 -8.68 -9.61
N SER A 79 19.44 -7.43 -9.11
CA SER A 79 20.36 -6.44 -9.60
C SER A 79 21.74 -6.68 -9.00
N LYS A 80 22.66 -7.21 -9.80
CA LYS A 80 24.10 -7.29 -9.48
C LYS A 80 24.81 -5.95 -9.68
N LYS A 81 24.07 -4.88 -10.01
CA LYS A 81 24.67 -3.55 -10.18
C LYS A 81 25.10 -3.03 -8.82
N CYS A 82 26.32 -2.52 -8.78
CA CYS A 82 26.76 -1.72 -7.67
C CYS A 82 26.23 -0.31 -7.82
N PHE A 83 25.61 0.23 -6.77
CA PHE A 83 25.06 1.58 -6.76
C PHE A 83 26.09 2.60 -6.29
N GLU A 84 27.02 2.18 -5.44
CA GLU A 84 28.05 3.06 -4.90
C GLU A 84 29.40 2.34 -4.81
N TYR A 85 30.42 2.97 -5.39
CA TYR A 85 31.81 2.50 -5.35
C TYR A 85 32.65 3.43 -4.48
N LEU A 86 33.45 2.85 -3.58
CA LEU A 86 34.42 3.57 -2.78
C LEU A 86 35.80 2.93 -2.99
N PHE A 87 36.79 3.73 -3.39
CA PHE A 87 38.15 3.25 -3.74
C PHE A 87 38.16 2.06 -4.74
N GLY A 88 37.24 2.06 -5.69
CA GLY A 88 37.14 1.00 -6.71
C GLY A 88 36.51 -0.31 -6.20
N ALA A 89 36.16 -0.40 -4.92
CA ALA A 89 35.39 -1.50 -4.35
C ALA A 89 33.89 -1.16 -4.34
N CYS A 90 33.04 -2.16 -4.58
CA CYS A 90 31.60 -1.99 -4.48
C CYS A 90 31.17 -1.99 -3.01
N VAL A 91 30.58 -0.87 -2.55
CA VAL A 91 30.14 -0.72 -1.14
C VAL A 91 28.66 -1.00 -0.98
N VAL A 92 27.82 -0.57 -1.92
CA VAL A 92 26.36 -0.73 -1.83
C VAL A 92 25.82 -1.49 -3.04
N ARG A 93 25.19 -2.64 -2.79
CA ARG A 93 24.44 -3.43 -3.78
C ARG A 93 22.93 -3.36 -3.53
N GLY A 94 22.14 -3.72 -4.53
CA GLY A 94 20.68 -3.80 -4.40
C GLY A 94 20.22 -4.71 -3.25
N GLU A 95 20.93 -5.82 -3.01
CA GLU A 95 20.64 -6.72 -1.89
C GLU A 95 20.86 -6.08 -0.52
N ASP A 96 21.83 -5.17 -0.40
CA ASP A 96 22.14 -4.48 0.85
C ASP A 96 21.02 -3.48 1.19
N ILE A 97 20.50 -2.77 0.17
CA ILE A 97 19.31 -1.89 0.29
C ILE A 97 18.07 -2.69 0.75
N LEU A 98 17.86 -3.89 0.20
CA LEU A 98 16.73 -4.74 0.61
C LEU A 98 16.86 -5.28 2.04
N LYS A 99 18.08 -5.54 2.50
CA LYS A 99 18.32 -5.96 3.89
C LYS A 99 18.07 -4.82 4.86
N GLU A 100 18.50 -3.61 4.52
CA GLU A 100 18.26 -2.40 5.33
C GLU A 100 16.76 -2.09 5.46
N ALA A 101 15.99 -2.26 4.38
CA ALA A 101 14.54 -2.11 4.42
C ALA A 101 13.79 -3.27 5.11
N GLU A 102 14.49 -4.27 5.67
CA GLU A 102 13.92 -5.52 6.23
C GLU A 102 13.11 -6.37 5.22
N LEU A 103 13.41 -6.23 3.91
CA LEU A 103 12.70 -6.87 2.79
C LEU A 103 13.44 -8.08 2.19
N GLY A 104 14.48 -8.58 2.87
CA GLY A 104 15.28 -9.69 2.38
C GLY A 104 14.53 -11.03 2.32
N GLY A 105 14.58 -11.70 1.17
CA GLY A 105 14.19 -13.10 0.99
C GLY A 105 12.87 -13.37 0.26
N GLU A 106 12.72 -14.60 -0.26
CA GLU A 106 11.50 -15.01 -1.00
C GLU A 106 10.24 -14.97 -0.15
N THR A 107 10.33 -15.28 1.15
CA THR A 107 9.18 -15.26 2.05
C THR A 107 8.54 -13.87 2.16
N SER A 108 9.33 -12.79 2.10
CA SER A 108 8.80 -11.41 2.17
C SER A 108 7.96 -11.06 0.94
N ARG A 109 8.35 -11.56 -0.25
CA ARG A 109 7.60 -11.37 -1.51
C ARG A 109 6.17 -11.91 -1.40
N TRP A 110 6.05 -13.16 -0.98
CA TRP A 110 4.76 -13.84 -0.88
C TRP A 110 3.91 -13.27 0.27
N LYS A 111 4.54 -12.81 1.35
CA LYS A 111 3.84 -12.09 2.43
C LYS A 111 3.21 -10.79 1.92
N ASN A 112 3.93 -9.99 1.15
CA ASN A 112 3.40 -8.74 0.59
C ASN A 112 2.25 -8.98 -0.39
N VAL A 113 2.40 -9.96 -1.29
CA VAL A 113 1.33 -10.38 -2.19
C VAL A 113 0.10 -10.89 -1.42
N GLY A 114 0.31 -11.70 -0.38
CA GLY A 114 -0.75 -12.20 0.49
C GLY A 114 -1.49 -11.09 1.22
N LEU A 115 -0.76 -10.12 1.78
CA LEU A 115 -1.36 -8.97 2.47
C LEU A 115 -2.15 -8.09 1.50
N MET A 116 -1.64 -7.83 0.30
CA MET A 116 -2.37 -7.09 -0.75
C MET A 116 -3.68 -7.78 -1.12
N MET A 117 -3.68 -9.11 -1.31
CA MET A 117 -4.91 -9.88 -1.52
C MET A 117 -5.87 -9.78 -0.34
N GLY A 118 -5.36 -9.81 0.89
CA GLY A 118 -6.14 -9.56 2.10
C GLY A 118 -6.85 -8.20 2.08
N PHE A 119 -6.12 -7.11 1.78
CA PHE A 119 -6.69 -5.77 1.66
C PHE A 119 -7.77 -5.69 0.58
N ILE A 120 -7.57 -6.34 -0.56
CA ILE A 120 -8.56 -6.42 -1.64
C ILE A 120 -9.85 -7.06 -1.13
N LEU A 121 -9.78 -8.25 -0.54
CA LEU A 121 -10.96 -8.98 -0.09
C LEU A 121 -11.69 -8.22 1.02
N VAL A 122 -10.95 -7.67 1.99
CA VAL A 122 -11.51 -6.88 3.10
C VAL A 122 -12.18 -5.61 2.58
N SER A 123 -11.52 -4.82 1.73
CA SER A 123 -12.10 -3.59 1.19
C SER A 123 -13.34 -3.86 0.33
N ARG A 124 -13.35 -4.95 -0.45
CA ARG A 124 -14.52 -5.36 -1.25
C ARG A 124 -15.67 -5.83 -0.37
N PHE A 125 -15.39 -6.62 0.67
CA PHE A 125 -16.39 -7.08 1.62
C PHE A 125 -17.02 -5.90 2.36
N ILE A 126 -16.21 -4.96 2.85
CA ILE A 126 -16.69 -3.73 3.52
C ILE A 126 -17.54 -2.89 2.56
N SER A 127 -17.07 -2.65 1.33
CA SER A 127 -17.83 -1.91 0.32
C SER A 127 -19.19 -2.55 0.05
N TYR A 128 -19.22 -3.88 -0.12
CA TYR A 128 -20.45 -4.62 -0.35
C TYR A 128 -21.41 -4.51 0.85
N ALA A 129 -20.90 -4.67 2.07
CA ALA A 129 -21.69 -4.53 3.28
C ALA A 129 -22.29 -3.12 3.41
N ILE A 130 -21.49 -2.06 3.19
CA ILE A 130 -21.95 -0.66 3.23
C ILE A 130 -23.06 -0.44 2.18
N LEU A 131 -22.81 -0.84 0.93
CA LEU A 131 -23.78 -0.65 -0.14
C LEU A 131 -25.08 -1.42 0.15
N ARG A 132 -24.99 -2.64 0.69
CA ARG A 132 -26.15 -3.44 1.07
C ARG A 132 -26.93 -2.82 2.23
N TYR A 133 -26.26 -2.29 3.24
CA TYR A 133 -26.89 -1.54 4.33
C TYR A 133 -27.62 -0.29 3.82
N ARG A 134 -26.97 0.51 2.96
CA ARG A 134 -27.57 1.72 2.38
C ARG A 134 -28.77 1.42 1.47
N CYS A 135 -28.71 0.31 0.73
CA CYS A 135 -29.83 -0.17 -0.08
C CYS A 135 -31.00 -0.65 0.81
N SER A 136 -30.71 -1.41 1.88
CA SER A 136 -31.71 -1.89 2.83
C SER A 136 -32.42 -0.77 3.59
N GLN A 137 -31.75 0.36 3.84
CA GLN A 137 -32.36 1.53 4.47
C GLN A 137 -33.21 2.37 3.49
N GLY A 138 -33.31 1.98 2.21
CA GLY A 138 -34.11 2.69 1.21
C GLY A 138 -33.61 4.09 0.87
N VAL A 139 -32.41 4.48 1.34
CA VAL A 139 -31.82 5.81 1.10
C VAL A 139 -31.52 6.03 -0.38
N ILE A 140 -31.31 4.96 -1.15
CA ILE A 140 -31.08 5.02 -2.61
C ILE A 140 -32.40 4.98 -3.41
N LEU A 141 -33.49 4.45 -2.86
CA LEU A 141 -34.79 4.36 -3.54
C LEU A 141 -35.70 5.58 -3.28
N LYS A 142 -35.28 6.50 -2.41
CA LYS A 142 -36.03 7.72 -2.06
C LYS A 142 -35.37 9.02 -2.56
N ALA A 143 -34.26 8.94 -3.29
CA ALA A 143 -33.55 10.07 -3.88
C ALA A 143 -33.81 10.15 -5.38
#